data_AF-A0A1S3TBH1-F1
#
_entry.id   AF-A0A1S3TBH1-F1
#
_cell.length_a   1.000
_cell.length_b   1.000
_cell.length_c   1.000
_cell.angle_alpha   90.00
_cell.angle_beta   90.00
_cell.angle_gamma   90.00
#
_symmetry.space_group_name_H-M   'P 1'
#
loop_
_entity.id
_entity.type
_entity.pdbx_description
1 polymer ?
#
loop_
_entity_poly.entity_id
_entity_poly.type
_entity_poly.pdbx_seq_one_letter_code
_entity_poly.pdbx_strand_id
1 'polypeptide(L)'
;MEAQQIISRFCPKSSLAPSIPMVKQPFSLNFPHLHSLSSYPFLQSQNLGVPTGALHAISFVNKEVYPSSWRIWCSKSSSSTAEPEEGHEVRAQVTVRRKKLAVFVSGGGSNFRSIHEASKRGSLHGDVTVLVTNKRDCGGAQYARNNGIPVILFPKAKDEPEGLSPSDLVDTLRKFEVDFVLLAGYLKLIPVELIRAYERSIYNIHPSLLPAFGGKGYYGMKVHKAVIASGARFSGPTIHFVDEHYDTGRILAQRVVPVLANDTAEELAARVLNEEHQLYVEVVEALCEERVVWREDGVPLIQSKENPNEFW
;
A
#
# COMPACT_ATOMS: atom_id res chain seq x y z
N MET A 1 52.62 -47.18 -2.49
CA MET A 1 52.69 -46.42 -1.23
C MET A 1 51.27 -46.31 -0.69
N GLU A 2 50.67 -47.43 -0.29
CA GLU A 2 50.71 -47.99 1.08
C GLU A 2 50.25 -47.01 2.16
N ALA A 3 48.98 -47.13 2.55
CA ALA A 3 48.55 -47.22 3.95
C ALA A 3 47.20 -47.96 4.00
N GLN A 4 47.22 -49.15 4.61
CA GLN A 4 46.12 -50.10 4.70
C GLN A 4 45.18 -49.80 5.89
N GLN A 5 43.89 -50.02 5.64
CA GLN A 5 42.87 -50.73 6.44
C GLN A 5 42.75 -50.50 7.96
N ILE A 6 41.55 -50.06 8.40
CA ILE A 6 40.79 -50.70 9.50
C ILE A 6 39.27 -50.67 9.19
N ILE A 7 38.77 -51.82 8.73
CA ILE A 7 37.56 -52.59 9.09
C ILE A 7 36.21 -51.89 9.37
N SER A 8 35.27 -52.28 8.50
CA SER A 8 33.80 -52.28 8.55
C SER A 8 33.15 -52.83 9.83
N ARG A 9 31.95 -52.34 10.18
CA ARG A 9 30.74 -53.16 10.40
C ARG A 9 29.50 -52.31 10.69
N PHE A 10 28.45 -52.63 9.94
CA PHE A 10 27.00 -52.49 10.19
C PHE A 10 26.24 -51.66 9.13
N CYS A 11 25.65 -52.42 8.23
CA CYS A 11 24.57 -52.03 7.35
C CYS A 11 23.36 -52.90 7.74
N PRO A 12 22.12 -52.36 7.71
CA PRO A 12 21.03 -53.17 7.21
C PRO A 12 20.21 -52.46 6.12
N LYS A 13 20.16 -53.15 4.98
CA LYS A 13 18.98 -53.44 4.12
C LYS A 13 18.10 -52.28 3.61
N SER A 14 18.24 -52.07 2.30
CA SER A 14 17.21 -52.09 1.24
C SER A 14 15.87 -51.35 1.46
N SER A 15 15.65 -50.34 0.62
CA SER A 15 14.34 -50.09 0.00
C SER A 15 14.53 -49.49 -1.39
N LEU A 16 14.12 -50.24 -2.41
CA LEU A 16 13.98 -49.80 -3.80
C LEU A 16 12.93 -48.69 -3.89
N ALA A 17 13.26 -47.56 -4.54
CA ALA A 17 12.30 -46.57 -4.98
C ALA A 17 12.28 -46.55 -6.53
N PRO A 18 11.10 -46.59 -7.18
CA PRO A 18 11.02 -46.70 -8.63
C PRO A 18 11.28 -45.36 -9.33
N SER A 19 12.03 -45.45 -10.43
CA SER A 19 12.31 -44.37 -11.39
C SER A 19 11.06 -43.99 -12.19
N ILE A 20 10.66 -42.71 -12.11
CA ILE A 20 9.58 -42.14 -12.92
C ILE A 20 10.16 -41.65 -14.26
N PRO A 21 9.60 -42.05 -15.43
CA PRO A 21 10.12 -41.63 -16.73
C PRO A 21 9.70 -40.20 -17.08
N MET A 22 10.69 -39.43 -17.55
CA MET A 22 10.57 -38.05 -17.98
C MET A 22 9.90 -37.98 -19.36
N VAL A 23 8.64 -37.57 -19.42
CA VAL A 23 7.92 -37.32 -20.68
C VAL A 23 8.32 -35.95 -21.21
N LYS A 24 9.00 -35.92 -22.36
CA LYS A 24 9.26 -34.69 -23.14
C LYS A 24 8.07 -34.45 -24.07
N GLN A 25 7.31 -33.37 -23.84
CA GLN A 25 6.41 -32.82 -24.85
C GLN A 25 6.85 -31.38 -25.20
N PRO A 26 6.99 -31.03 -26.50
CA PRO A 26 7.28 -29.67 -26.90
C PRO A 26 5.99 -28.85 -26.88
N PHE A 27 5.93 -27.82 -26.02
CA PHE A 27 4.90 -26.80 -26.08
C PHE A 27 5.34 -25.70 -27.07
N SER A 28 4.65 -25.59 -28.20
CA SER A 28 4.79 -24.47 -29.13
C SER A 28 3.82 -23.36 -28.73
N LEU A 29 4.34 -22.18 -28.37
CA LEU A 29 3.54 -20.96 -28.18
C LEU A 29 3.58 -20.14 -29.47
N ASN A 30 2.43 -19.97 -30.11
CA ASN A 30 2.23 -19.03 -31.20
C ASN A 30 1.99 -17.63 -30.61
N PHE A 31 2.84 -16.66 -30.97
CA PHE A 31 2.62 -15.24 -30.68
C PHE A 31 1.87 -14.58 -31.84
N PRO A 32 0.77 -13.85 -31.61
CA PRO A 32 0.19 -12.99 -32.63
C PRO A 32 1.06 -11.72 -32.83
N HIS A 33 1.21 -11.37 -34.11
CA HIS A 33 2.02 -10.26 -34.63
C HIS A 33 1.67 -8.89 -34.01
N LEU A 34 2.71 -8.13 -33.62
CA LEU A 34 2.61 -6.68 -33.39
C LEU A 34 2.43 -5.96 -34.73
N HIS A 35 1.33 -5.22 -34.88
CA HIS A 35 1.22 -4.18 -35.88
C HIS A 35 1.84 -2.88 -35.37
N SER A 36 2.81 -2.37 -36.13
CA SER A 36 3.38 -1.04 -36.01
C SER A 36 2.34 0.02 -36.32
N LEU A 37 2.28 1.08 -35.52
CA LEU A 37 1.78 2.37 -35.99
C LEU A 37 2.78 3.47 -35.67
N SER A 38 3.07 4.21 -36.73
CA SER A 38 4.07 5.23 -36.90
C SER A 38 3.50 6.63 -36.63
N SER A 39 4.36 7.51 -36.12
CA SER A 39 4.53 8.91 -36.53
C SER A 39 3.45 9.97 -36.28
N TYR A 40 3.98 11.16 -35.94
CA TYR A 40 3.52 12.56 -36.14
C TYR A 40 3.24 13.38 -34.86
N PRO A 41 3.41 14.73 -34.88
CA PRO A 41 4.72 15.36 -34.75
C PRO A 41 4.75 16.52 -33.73
N PHE A 42 5.98 16.96 -33.50
CA PHE A 42 6.45 18.25 -32.98
C PHE A 42 5.60 19.47 -33.42
N LEU A 43 5.22 20.34 -32.48
CA LEU A 43 4.87 21.73 -32.74
C LEU A 43 5.24 22.64 -31.56
N GLN A 44 5.64 23.85 -31.95
CA GLN A 44 6.53 24.76 -31.27
C GLN A 44 5.76 25.89 -30.56
N SER A 45 6.44 26.51 -29.60
CA SER A 45 6.08 27.67 -28.77
C SER A 45 5.21 28.76 -29.40
N GLN A 46 4.33 29.36 -28.59
CA GLN A 46 4.13 30.82 -28.57
C GLN A 46 3.96 31.33 -27.14
N ASN A 47 4.79 32.33 -26.81
CA ASN A 47 4.62 33.26 -25.69
C ASN A 47 3.35 34.10 -25.87
N LEU A 48 2.68 34.48 -24.78
CA LEU A 48 1.99 35.77 -24.64
C LEU A 48 1.61 36.05 -23.17
N GLY A 49 2.28 37.05 -22.59
CA GLY A 49 1.66 38.15 -21.82
C GLY A 49 0.95 37.88 -20.49
N VAL A 50 1.62 38.27 -19.40
CA VAL A 50 1.02 38.66 -18.09
C VAL A 50 0.33 40.03 -18.25
N PRO A 51 -0.70 40.38 -17.45
CA PRO A 51 -0.39 41.21 -16.28
C PRO A 51 -1.14 40.82 -14.99
N THR A 52 -0.40 40.95 -13.90
CA THR A 52 -0.81 40.96 -12.49
C THR A 52 -1.70 42.17 -12.16
N GLY A 53 -2.74 41.95 -11.35
CA GLY A 53 -3.57 43.02 -10.81
C GLY A 53 -4.36 42.61 -9.55
N ALA A 54 -4.01 43.28 -8.46
CA ALA A 54 -4.84 43.67 -7.31
C ALA A 54 -5.42 42.60 -6.34
N LEU A 55 -4.88 42.71 -5.13
CA LEU A 55 -5.47 42.49 -3.80
C LEU A 55 -6.98 42.76 -3.71
N HIS A 56 -7.69 41.94 -2.93
CA HIS A 56 -8.68 42.45 -1.96
C HIS A 56 -8.88 41.42 -0.83
N ALA A 57 -8.66 41.90 0.40
CA ALA A 57 -9.03 41.23 1.63
C ALA A 57 -10.53 41.39 1.88
N ILE A 58 -11.20 40.32 2.26
CA ILE A 58 -12.51 40.40 2.93
C ILE A 58 -12.47 39.41 4.10
N SER A 59 -12.34 39.96 5.30
CA SER A 59 -12.78 39.35 6.54
C SER A 59 -14.30 39.34 6.57
N PHE A 60 -14.94 38.29 7.10
CA PHE A 60 -16.15 38.43 7.91
C PHE A 60 -16.36 37.20 8.80
N VAL A 61 -16.96 37.51 9.93
CA VAL A 61 -17.00 36.85 11.22
C VAL A 61 -18.13 35.82 11.32
N ASN A 62 -17.91 34.82 12.19
CA ASN A 62 -18.84 33.90 12.85
C ASN A 62 -20.34 34.21 12.78
N LYS A 63 -21.12 33.14 12.62
CA LYS A 63 -22.21 32.81 13.55
C LYS A 63 -22.59 31.33 13.47
N GLU A 64 -22.33 30.61 14.56
CA GLU A 64 -22.98 29.36 14.89
C GLU A 64 -24.47 29.61 15.15
N VAL A 65 -25.32 28.72 14.66
CA VAL A 65 -26.69 28.52 15.16
C VAL A 65 -26.97 27.02 15.17
N TYR A 66 -26.97 26.44 16.37
CA TYR A 66 -27.63 25.15 16.64
C TYR A 66 -29.13 25.39 16.83
N PRO A 67 -30.00 24.51 16.32
CA PRO A 67 -31.31 24.30 16.92
C PRO A 67 -31.33 23.00 17.72
N SER A 68 -31.79 23.19 18.95
CA SER A 68 -32.05 22.24 20.01
C SER A 68 -33.44 21.60 19.88
N SER A 69 -33.55 20.39 20.44
CA SER A 69 -34.77 19.76 20.96
C SER A 69 -35.91 19.42 19.97
N TRP A 70 -36.02 18.13 19.67
CA TRP A 70 -37.24 17.55 19.10
C TRP A 70 -38.26 17.36 20.24
N ARG A 71 -39.37 18.11 20.20
CA ARG A 71 -40.58 17.82 21.00
C ARG A 71 -41.53 16.97 20.16
N ILE A 72 -41.83 15.77 20.64
CA ILE A 72 -42.86 14.90 20.07
C ILE A 72 -44.22 15.44 20.50
N TRP A 73 -45.05 15.80 19.53
CA TRP A 73 -46.47 16.11 19.76
C TRP A 73 -47.31 14.99 19.12
N CYS A 74 -48.11 14.33 19.94
CA CYS A 74 -49.03 13.28 19.52
C CYS A 74 -50.45 13.82 19.64
N SER A 75 -51.17 13.89 18.53
CA SER A 75 -52.61 14.13 18.50
C SER A 75 -53.29 13.05 17.65
N LYS A 76 -54.39 12.50 18.18
CA LYS A 76 -55.19 11.48 17.52
C LYS A 76 -56.27 12.08 16.62
N SER A 77 -56.53 11.31 15.56
CA SER A 77 -57.77 11.12 14.79
C SER A 77 -58.29 12.25 13.90
N SER A 78 -58.41 11.98 12.61
CA SER A 78 -59.66 11.47 12.01
C SER A 78 -59.44 11.04 10.56
N SER A 79 -60.28 10.12 10.11
CA SER A 79 -60.26 9.43 8.82
C SER A 79 -60.79 10.30 7.68
N SER A 80 -60.04 10.40 6.59
CA SER A 80 -60.63 10.55 5.25
C SER A 80 -59.71 9.92 4.21
N THR A 81 -60.31 9.09 3.38
CA THR A 81 -59.72 8.40 2.24
C THR A 81 -59.07 9.37 1.27
N ALA A 82 -57.76 9.22 1.06
CA ALA A 82 -57.01 9.80 -0.03
C ALA A 82 -56.15 8.70 -0.67
N GLU A 83 -56.12 8.72 -2.00
CA GLU A 83 -55.46 7.80 -2.92
C GLU A 83 -53.96 7.58 -2.60
N PRO A 84 -53.35 6.46 -3.03
CA PRO A 84 -51.95 6.19 -2.72
C PRO A 84 -51.07 7.08 -3.58
N GLU A 85 -50.58 8.20 -3.02
CA GLU A 85 -49.41 8.85 -3.58
C GLU A 85 -48.21 7.92 -3.38
N GLU A 86 -47.61 7.53 -4.50
CA GLU A 86 -46.40 6.73 -4.57
C GLU A 86 -45.34 7.31 -3.64
N GLY A 87 -45.05 6.56 -2.58
CA GLY A 87 -43.94 6.84 -1.69
C GLY A 87 -42.66 6.85 -2.52
N HIS A 88 -42.12 8.04 -2.75
CA HIS A 88 -40.70 8.18 -3.04
C HIS A 88 -39.96 7.67 -1.80
N GLU A 89 -39.58 6.39 -1.82
CA GLU A 89 -38.54 5.87 -0.95
C GLU A 89 -37.30 6.73 -1.19
N VAL A 90 -37.05 7.66 -0.27
CA VAL A 90 -35.75 8.29 -0.14
C VAL A 90 -34.80 7.18 0.27
N ARG A 91 -34.26 6.49 -0.73
CA ARG A 91 -33.19 5.51 -0.56
C ARG A 91 -32.03 6.29 0.05
N ALA A 92 -31.87 6.20 1.36
CA ALA A 92 -30.73 6.79 2.06
C ALA A 92 -29.48 6.30 1.33
N GLN A 93 -28.83 7.19 0.59
CA GLN A 93 -27.54 6.90 0.01
C GLN A 93 -26.62 6.66 1.20
N VAL A 94 -26.31 5.40 1.47
CA VAL A 94 -25.24 5.03 2.40
C VAL A 94 -23.97 5.59 1.77
N THR A 95 -23.59 6.79 2.18
CA THR A 95 -22.32 7.39 1.78
C THR A 95 -21.26 6.64 2.56
N VAL A 96 -20.59 5.70 1.88
CA VAL A 96 -19.44 5.01 2.46
C VAL A 96 -18.41 6.08 2.84
N ARG A 97 -18.13 6.21 4.14
CA ARG A 97 -17.12 7.12 4.67
C ARG A 97 -15.80 6.85 3.95
N ARG A 98 -15.17 7.89 3.43
CA ARG A 98 -13.79 7.81 2.92
C ARG A 98 -12.84 7.49 4.07
N LYS A 99 -11.98 6.48 3.90
CA LYS A 99 -11.00 6.09 4.92
C LYS A 99 -9.90 7.14 5.08
N LYS A 100 -9.35 7.27 6.28
CA LYS A 100 -8.28 8.22 6.61
C LYS A 100 -6.95 7.48 6.66
N LEU A 101 -6.00 7.90 5.84
CA LEU A 101 -4.74 7.20 5.62
C LEU A 101 -3.58 8.01 6.20
N ALA A 102 -2.75 7.36 7.02
CA ALA A 102 -1.45 7.88 7.42
C ALA A 102 -0.36 7.19 6.60
N VAL A 103 0.52 7.96 5.96
CA VAL A 103 1.61 7.40 5.16
C VAL A 103 2.96 7.67 5.83
N PHE A 104 3.78 6.63 5.98
CA PHE A 104 5.08 6.70 6.65
C PHE A 104 6.20 6.61 5.63
N VAL A 105 7.18 7.52 5.69
CA VAL A 105 8.31 7.58 4.72
C VAL A 105 9.64 7.93 5.40
N SER A 106 10.75 7.54 4.78
CA SER A 106 12.11 7.95 5.20
C SER A 106 12.94 8.61 4.09
N GLY A 107 12.35 8.79 2.89
CA GLY A 107 13.08 9.16 1.68
C GLY A 107 12.23 9.96 0.68
N GLY A 108 12.40 9.67 -0.61
CA GLY A 108 11.77 10.41 -1.70
C GLY A 108 10.23 10.29 -1.76
N GLY A 109 9.67 9.21 -1.21
CA GLY A 109 8.22 9.02 -1.08
C GLY A 109 7.49 8.81 -2.40
N SER A 110 8.07 8.09 -3.38
CA SER A 110 7.41 7.83 -4.66
C SER A 110 6.13 6.99 -4.51
N ASN A 111 6.14 5.93 -3.69
CA ASN A 111 4.93 5.18 -3.31
C ASN A 111 3.86 6.08 -2.68
N PHE A 112 4.25 6.95 -1.74
CA PHE A 112 3.36 7.94 -1.13
C PHE A 112 2.73 8.85 -2.19
N ARG A 113 3.51 9.36 -3.14
CA ARG A 113 2.99 10.20 -4.23
C ARG A 113 1.96 9.45 -5.07
N SER A 114 2.22 8.19 -5.43
CA SER A 114 1.28 7.36 -6.21
C SER A 114 -0.05 7.18 -5.47
N ILE A 115 -0.02 6.88 -4.16
CA ILE A 115 -1.22 6.77 -3.32
C ILE A 115 -1.96 8.10 -3.24
N HIS A 116 -1.24 9.20 -2.98
CA HIS A 116 -1.86 10.51 -2.84
C HIS A 116 -2.49 11.03 -4.14
N GLU A 117 -1.82 10.84 -5.28
CA GLU A 117 -2.39 11.22 -6.58
C GLU A 117 -3.63 10.38 -6.93
N ALA A 118 -3.63 9.08 -6.62
CA ALA A 118 -4.81 8.24 -6.79
C ALA A 118 -5.98 8.67 -5.87
N SER A 119 -5.68 9.07 -4.63
CA SER A 119 -6.65 9.67 -3.70
C SER A 119 -7.26 10.96 -4.28
N LYS A 120 -6.43 11.88 -4.78
CA LYS A 120 -6.88 13.14 -5.39
C LYS A 120 -7.73 12.97 -6.64
N ARG A 121 -7.44 11.94 -7.45
CA ARG A 121 -8.21 11.62 -8.66
C ARG A 121 -9.55 10.95 -8.35
N GLY A 122 -9.81 10.58 -7.09
CA GLY A 122 -11.02 9.89 -6.68
C GLY A 122 -11.04 8.40 -6.99
N SER A 123 -9.93 7.82 -7.47
CA SER A 123 -9.82 6.37 -7.70
C SER A 123 -9.61 5.59 -6.41
N LEU A 124 -9.27 6.26 -5.31
CA LEU A 124 -9.27 5.69 -3.96
C LEU A 124 -10.39 6.29 -3.12
N HIS A 125 -11.18 5.42 -2.47
CA HIS A 125 -12.15 5.79 -1.43
C HIS A 125 -11.47 6.13 -0.08
N GLY A 126 -10.31 6.78 -0.12
CA GLY A 126 -9.55 7.18 1.06
C GLY A 126 -8.74 8.45 0.86
N ASP A 127 -8.50 9.19 1.94
CA ASP A 127 -7.79 10.46 2.00
C ASP A 127 -6.47 10.31 2.76
N VAL A 128 -5.35 10.75 2.17
CA VAL A 128 -4.09 10.86 2.92
C VAL A 128 -4.15 12.09 3.82
N THR A 129 -4.33 11.87 5.12
CA THR A 129 -4.58 12.95 6.09
C THR A 129 -3.33 13.39 6.83
N VAL A 130 -2.32 12.54 6.90
CA VAL A 130 -1.07 12.85 7.58
C VAL A 130 0.09 12.04 7.01
N LEU A 131 1.24 12.68 6.89
CA LEU A 131 2.51 12.03 6.60
C LEU A 131 3.34 11.92 7.88
N VAL A 132 3.93 10.76 8.14
CA VAL A 132 4.88 10.54 9.22
C VAL A 132 6.26 10.26 8.64
N THR A 133 7.30 10.87 9.20
CA THR A 133 8.67 10.68 8.72
C THR A 133 9.68 10.71 9.86
N ASN A 134 10.77 9.98 9.72
CA ASN A 134 11.91 10.06 10.64
C ASN A 134 13.01 11.02 10.13
N LYS A 135 12.73 11.79 9.08
CA LYS A 135 13.63 12.80 8.51
C LYS A 135 12.83 14.03 8.09
N ARG A 136 13.10 15.17 8.74
CA ARG A 136 12.36 16.43 8.55
C ARG A 136 12.28 16.89 7.10
N ASP A 137 13.37 16.74 6.37
CA ASP A 137 13.56 17.35 5.04
C ASP A 137 13.67 16.31 3.93
N CYS A 138 13.10 15.10 4.12
CA CYS A 138 13.07 14.12 3.03
C CYS A 138 12.10 14.55 1.92
N GLY A 139 12.32 14.04 0.69
CA GLY A 139 11.51 14.39 -0.48
C GLY A 139 10.02 14.08 -0.34
N GLY A 140 9.65 13.09 0.48
CA GLY A 140 8.26 12.81 0.85
C GLY A 140 7.66 13.92 1.73
N ALA A 141 8.39 14.39 2.75
CA ALA A 141 7.96 15.48 3.63
C ALA A 141 7.78 16.80 2.86
N GLN A 142 8.70 17.11 1.95
CA GLN A 142 8.58 18.29 1.09
C GLN A 142 7.33 18.21 0.19
N TYR A 143 7.08 17.05 -0.43
CA TYR A 143 5.89 16.86 -1.26
C TYR A 143 4.60 16.98 -0.43
N ALA A 144 4.54 16.41 0.78
CA ALA A 144 3.38 16.53 1.66
C ALA A 144 3.06 17.99 1.99
N ARG A 145 4.06 18.77 2.42
CA ARG A 145 3.90 20.20 2.72
C ARG A 145 3.39 20.98 1.51
N ASN A 146 3.95 20.73 0.33
CA ASN A 146 3.54 21.38 -0.92
C ASN A 146 2.09 21.04 -1.34
N ASN A 147 1.52 19.95 -0.81
CA ASN A 147 0.14 19.54 -1.07
C ASN A 147 -0.77 19.74 0.16
N GLY A 148 -0.32 20.49 1.18
CA GLY A 148 -1.13 20.78 2.36
C GLY A 148 -1.37 19.59 3.30
N ILE A 149 -0.58 18.52 3.19
CA ILE A 149 -0.66 17.36 4.10
C ILE A 149 0.22 17.63 5.32
N PRO A 150 -0.34 17.59 6.55
CA PRO A 150 0.43 17.68 7.79
C PRO A 150 1.55 16.65 7.86
N VAL A 151 2.72 17.08 8.36
CA VAL A 151 3.90 16.22 8.54
C VAL A 151 4.24 16.07 10.01
N ILE A 152 4.31 14.83 10.49
CA ILE A 152 4.73 14.46 11.84
C ILE A 152 6.15 13.89 11.79
N LEU A 153 7.00 14.32 12.73
CA LEU A 153 8.29 13.68 12.96
C LEU A 153 8.16 12.52 13.94
N PHE A 154 8.65 11.35 13.55
CA PHE A 154 8.71 10.17 14.40
C PHE A 154 9.82 9.20 13.91
N PRO A 155 10.62 8.62 14.81
CA PRO A 155 10.56 8.74 16.28
C PRO A 155 11.32 9.96 16.80
N LYS A 156 11.11 10.28 18.08
CA LYS A 156 12.05 11.10 18.85
C LYS A 156 13.43 10.46 18.82
N ALA A 157 14.42 11.17 18.28
CA ALA A 157 15.79 10.70 18.19
C ALA A 157 16.76 11.82 18.60
N LYS A 158 18.05 11.49 18.76
CA LYS A 158 19.07 12.49 19.13
C LYS A 158 19.21 13.58 18.06
N ASP A 159 19.13 13.18 16.80
CA ASP A 159 19.17 14.02 15.60
C ASP A 159 17.81 14.64 15.24
N GLU A 160 16.70 14.08 15.75
CA GLU A 160 15.34 14.59 15.56
C GLU A 160 14.62 14.70 16.94
N PRO A 161 15.02 15.64 17.80
CA PRO A 161 14.51 15.75 19.18
C PRO A 161 13.04 16.19 19.26
N GLU A 162 12.53 16.79 18.18
CA GLU A 162 11.12 17.17 18.00
C GLU A 162 10.23 15.99 17.60
N GLY A 163 10.81 14.82 17.34
CA GLY A 163 10.03 13.62 17.05
C GLY A 163 9.14 13.21 18.21
N LEU A 164 8.02 12.56 17.90
CA LEU A 164 7.07 12.05 18.88
C LEU A 164 7.58 10.78 19.57
N SER A 165 7.12 10.53 20.79
CA SER A 165 7.20 9.21 21.41
C SER A 165 6.18 8.25 20.75
N PRO A 166 6.32 6.92 20.92
CA PRO A 166 5.33 5.96 20.42
C PRO A 166 3.90 6.23 20.91
N SER A 167 3.71 6.58 22.19
CA SER A 167 2.38 6.88 22.74
C SER A 167 1.80 8.16 22.15
N ASP A 168 2.62 9.22 22.04
CA ASP A 168 2.17 10.50 21.45
C ASP A 168 1.83 10.35 19.96
N LEU A 169 2.54 9.46 19.25
CA LEU A 169 2.23 9.12 17.87
C LEU A 169 0.84 8.48 17.78
N VAL A 170 0.55 7.48 18.61
CA VAL A 170 -0.77 6.82 18.65
C VAL A 170 -1.88 7.83 18.91
N ASP A 171 -1.73 8.68 19.93
CA ASP A 171 -2.74 9.68 20.28
C ASP A 171 -2.92 10.72 19.17
N THR A 172 -1.82 11.10 18.51
CA THR A 172 -1.89 12.00 17.36
C THR A 172 -2.63 11.34 16.18
N LEU A 173 -2.30 10.11 15.80
CA LEU A 173 -2.96 9.42 14.69
C LEU A 173 -4.45 9.18 14.95
N ARG A 174 -4.85 8.95 16.21
CA ARG A 174 -6.26 8.89 16.63
C ARG A 174 -6.99 10.22 16.43
N LYS A 175 -6.35 11.37 16.71
CA LYS A 175 -6.92 12.70 16.44
C LYS A 175 -7.10 12.97 14.94
N PHE A 176 -6.26 12.36 14.11
CA PHE A 176 -6.43 12.35 12.65
C PHE A 176 -7.46 11.32 12.16
N GLU A 177 -8.09 10.58 13.07
CA GLU A 177 -9.05 9.50 12.80
C GLU A 177 -8.53 8.46 11.80
N VAL A 178 -7.23 8.20 11.81
CA VAL A 178 -6.57 7.30 10.87
C VAL A 178 -7.21 5.91 10.94
N ASP A 179 -7.60 5.37 9.80
CA ASP A 179 -8.10 4.01 9.62
C ASP A 179 -6.93 3.07 9.28
N PHE A 180 -6.03 3.49 8.39
CA PHE A 180 -4.88 2.68 7.94
C PHE A 180 -3.56 3.43 7.97
N VAL A 181 -2.52 2.72 8.41
CA VAL A 181 -1.12 3.16 8.36
C VAL A 181 -0.40 2.44 7.22
N LEU A 182 0.20 3.21 6.32
CA LEU A 182 0.85 2.72 5.11
C LEU A 182 2.34 3.04 5.15
N LEU A 183 3.20 2.05 5.36
CA LEU A 183 4.64 2.20 5.30
C LEU A 183 5.08 2.18 3.83
N ALA A 184 5.56 3.32 3.34
CA ALA A 184 5.93 3.56 1.94
C ALA A 184 7.42 3.91 1.86
N GLY A 185 8.27 2.97 2.28
CA GLY A 185 9.72 3.17 2.42
C GLY A 185 10.11 3.81 3.75
N TYR A 186 9.43 3.42 4.84
CA TYR A 186 9.80 3.78 6.21
C TYR A 186 10.85 2.81 6.76
N LEU A 187 11.94 3.33 7.31
CA LEU A 187 13.15 2.55 7.63
C LEU A 187 13.38 2.34 9.14
N LYS A 188 12.38 2.62 9.98
CA LYS A 188 12.44 2.37 11.42
C LYS A 188 11.45 1.27 11.79
N LEU A 189 11.82 0.46 12.78
CA LEU A 189 10.92 -0.54 13.34
C LEU A 189 9.68 0.15 13.92
N ILE A 190 8.51 -0.42 13.67
CA ILE A 190 7.27 0.08 14.24
C ILE A 190 7.19 -0.35 15.71
N PRO A 191 6.89 0.58 16.63
CA PRO A 191 6.80 0.25 18.04
C PRO A 191 5.53 -0.59 18.34
N VAL A 192 5.62 -1.44 19.37
CA VAL A 192 4.53 -2.35 19.77
C VAL A 192 3.25 -1.59 20.14
N GLU A 193 3.37 -0.38 20.68
CA GLU A 193 2.26 0.50 21.00
C GLU A 193 1.43 0.84 19.76
N LEU A 194 2.09 1.10 18.62
CA LEU A 194 1.39 1.39 17.38
C LEU A 194 0.75 0.13 16.79
N ILE A 195 1.47 -1.00 16.81
CA ILE A 195 0.95 -2.30 16.33
C ILE A 195 -0.32 -2.70 17.08
N ARG A 196 -0.33 -2.54 18.41
CA ARG A 196 -1.50 -2.83 19.25
C ARG A 196 -2.65 -1.85 19.01
N ALA A 197 -2.35 -0.57 18.79
CA ALA A 197 -3.38 0.44 18.56
C ALA A 197 -4.03 0.34 17.17
N TYR A 198 -3.29 -0.17 16.18
CA TYR A 198 -3.70 -0.33 14.79
C TYR A 198 -3.64 -1.80 14.36
N GLU A 199 -4.23 -2.69 15.16
CA GLU A 199 -4.24 -4.13 14.85
C GLU A 199 -4.82 -4.38 13.45
N ARG A 200 -4.10 -5.16 12.64
CA ARG A 200 -4.45 -5.46 11.23
C ARG A 200 -4.71 -4.22 10.36
N SER A 201 -4.13 -3.08 10.74
CA SER A 201 -4.36 -1.79 10.08
C SER A 201 -3.06 -1.08 9.71
N ILE A 202 -1.93 -1.79 9.78
CA ILE A 202 -0.62 -1.31 9.35
C ILE A 202 -0.10 -2.21 8.23
N TYR A 203 0.25 -1.60 7.11
CA TYR A 203 0.71 -2.30 5.90
C TYR A 203 2.08 -1.78 5.49
N ASN A 204 2.95 -2.67 5.05
CA ASN A 204 4.25 -2.33 4.50
C ASN A 204 4.39 -2.88 3.09
N ILE A 205 5.08 -2.14 2.23
CA ILE A 205 5.56 -2.64 0.94
C ILE A 205 7.06 -2.91 1.03
N HIS A 206 7.44 -4.15 0.72
CA HIS A 206 8.81 -4.61 0.72
C HIS A 206 9.27 -4.98 -0.70
N PRO A 207 10.46 -4.55 -1.16
CA PRO A 207 10.89 -4.66 -2.56
C PRO A 207 11.47 -6.04 -2.94
N SER A 208 10.91 -7.13 -2.40
CA SER A 208 11.19 -8.50 -2.83
C SER A 208 9.97 -9.40 -2.62
N LEU A 209 10.00 -10.59 -3.23
CA LEU A 209 9.01 -11.65 -3.02
C LEU A 209 9.27 -12.32 -1.67
N LEU A 210 8.65 -11.80 -0.60
CA LEU A 210 8.75 -12.38 0.74
C LEU A 210 8.30 -13.86 0.74
N PRO A 211 8.91 -14.71 1.59
CA PRO A 211 9.88 -14.38 2.64
C PRO A 211 11.33 -14.17 2.14
N ALA A 212 11.59 -14.30 0.83
CA ALA A 212 12.94 -14.13 0.31
C ALA A 212 13.40 -12.66 0.39
N PHE A 213 14.64 -12.46 0.80
CA PHE A 213 15.27 -11.13 0.95
C PHE A 213 14.48 -10.15 1.83
N GLY A 214 13.73 -10.67 2.81
CA GLY A 214 13.07 -9.89 3.86
C GLY A 214 13.85 -9.87 5.17
N GLY A 215 13.43 -9.01 6.08
CA GLY A 215 13.94 -8.93 7.43
C GLY A 215 15.07 -7.91 7.62
N LYS A 216 15.66 -7.93 8.81
CA LYS A 216 16.64 -6.92 9.21
C LYS A 216 17.84 -6.87 8.25
N GLY A 217 18.08 -5.69 7.68
CA GLY A 217 19.21 -5.43 6.79
C GLY A 217 18.85 -5.44 5.30
N TYR A 218 17.68 -5.96 4.94
CA TYR A 218 17.14 -5.92 3.60
C TYR A 218 16.23 -4.71 3.43
N TYR A 219 16.79 -3.58 2.98
CA TYR A 219 16.00 -2.38 2.67
C TYR A 219 16.65 -1.57 1.55
N GLY A 220 15.82 -0.88 0.78
CA GLY A 220 16.24 -0.09 -0.38
C GLY A 220 17.14 -0.89 -1.33
N MET A 221 18.23 -0.28 -1.80
CA MET A 221 19.14 -0.89 -2.78
C MET A 221 19.81 -2.20 -2.30
N LYS A 222 19.86 -2.44 -0.99
CA LYS A 222 20.44 -3.69 -0.46
C LYS A 222 19.65 -4.93 -0.90
N VAL A 223 18.33 -4.79 -1.05
CA VAL A 223 17.44 -5.88 -1.49
C VAL A 223 17.78 -6.28 -2.92
N HIS A 224 17.73 -5.31 -3.85
CA HIS A 224 18.00 -5.58 -5.27
C HIS A 224 19.42 -6.10 -5.51
N LYS A 225 20.42 -5.58 -4.79
CA LYS A 225 21.80 -6.11 -4.84
C LYS A 225 21.87 -7.57 -4.40
N ALA A 226 21.16 -7.94 -3.33
CA ALA A 226 21.11 -9.31 -2.85
C ALA A 226 20.38 -10.24 -3.84
N VAL A 227 19.29 -9.77 -4.44
CA VAL A 227 18.56 -10.52 -5.49
C VAL A 227 19.48 -10.81 -6.68
N ILE A 228 20.16 -9.79 -7.23
CA ILE A 228 21.11 -9.97 -8.33
C ILE A 228 22.23 -10.94 -7.95
N ALA A 229 22.84 -10.75 -6.78
CA ALA A 229 23.93 -11.60 -6.30
C ALA A 229 23.51 -13.07 -6.08
N SER A 230 22.24 -13.32 -5.75
CA SER A 230 21.72 -14.68 -5.55
C SER A 230 21.53 -15.47 -6.85
N GLY A 231 21.46 -14.80 -8.00
CA GLY A 231 21.11 -15.42 -9.28
C GLY A 231 19.61 -15.71 -9.48
N ALA A 232 18.74 -15.18 -8.61
CA ALA A 232 17.30 -15.30 -8.76
C ALA A 232 16.82 -14.79 -10.13
N ARG A 233 15.81 -15.45 -10.71
CA ARG A 233 15.20 -15.09 -12.00
C ARG A 233 13.93 -14.26 -11.87
N PHE A 234 13.44 -14.12 -10.65
CA PHE A 234 12.24 -13.37 -10.32
C PHE A 234 12.46 -12.58 -9.03
N SER A 235 11.82 -11.41 -8.98
CA SER A 235 11.72 -10.54 -7.82
C SER A 235 10.34 -9.86 -7.87
N GLY A 236 10.16 -8.76 -7.18
CA GLY A 236 8.95 -7.94 -7.21
C GLY A 236 8.54 -7.49 -5.82
N PRO A 237 7.51 -6.65 -5.70
CA PRO A 237 7.07 -6.15 -4.41
C PRO A 237 6.14 -7.12 -3.68
N THR A 238 6.19 -7.05 -2.35
CA THR A 238 5.23 -7.68 -1.46
C THR A 238 4.59 -6.65 -0.55
N ILE A 239 3.25 -6.63 -0.49
CA ILE A 239 2.51 -5.91 0.54
C ILE A 239 2.09 -6.91 1.62
N HIS A 240 2.37 -6.57 2.87
CA HIS A 240 2.09 -7.43 4.00
C HIS A 240 1.63 -6.62 5.21
N PHE A 241 0.92 -7.29 6.12
CA PHE A 241 0.62 -6.74 7.44
C PHE A 241 1.91 -6.55 8.23
N VAL A 242 2.00 -5.49 9.02
CA VAL A 242 3.14 -5.25 9.91
C VAL A 242 2.90 -5.91 11.26
N ASP A 243 3.92 -6.57 11.78
CA ASP A 243 3.99 -7.10 13.15
C ASP A 243 5.25 -6.57 13.86
N GLU A 244 5.59 -7.14 15.02
CA GLU A 244 6.73 -6.69 15.84
C GLU A 244 8.12 -6.96 15.21
N HIS A 245 8.17 -7.74 14.12
CA HIS A 245 9.39 -8.10 13.42
C HIS A 245 9.38 -7.59 11.97
N TYR A 246 10.57 -7.41 11.40
CA TYR A 246 10.70 -6.96 10.01
C TYR A 246 10.22 -8.05 9.05
N ASP A 247 9.23 -7.70 8.23
CA ASP A 247 8.81 -8.45 7.04
C ASP A 247 8.32 -9.88 7.30
N THR A 248 7.79 -10.18 8.51
CA THR A 248 7.25 -11.50 8.87
C THR A 248 5.74 -11.59 8.88
N GLY A 249 5.05 -10.45 8.83
CA GLY A 249 3.59 -10.43 8.89
C GLY A 249 2.96 -11.04 7.65
N ARG A 250 1.67 -11.34 7.75
CA ARG A 250 0.92 -12.04 6.69
C ARG A 250 1.01 -11.28 5.37
N ILE A 251 1.40 -11.97 4.31
CA ILE A 251 1.43 -11.43 2.95
C ILE A 251 -0.01 -11.20 2.50
N LEU A 252 -0.29 -10.01 1.98
CA LEU A 252 -1.58 -9.63 1.42
C LEU A 252 -1.57 -9.66 -0.10
N ALA A 253 -0.50 -9.17 -0.74
CA ALA A 253 -0.40 -9.17 -2.19
C ALA A 253 1.06 -9.16 -2.68
N GLN A 254 1.29 -9.70 -3.86
CA GLN A 254 2.59 -9.70 -4.54
C GLN A 254 2.44 -9.44 -6.03
N ARG A 255 3.49 -8.91 -6.65
CA ARG A 255 3.65 -8.85 -8.12
C ARG A 255 5.00 -9.45 -8.48
N VAL A 256 5.04 -10.25 -9.53
CA VAL A 256 6.27 -10.89 -10.00
C VAL A 256 6.89 -10.05 -11.11
N VAL A 257 8.19 -9.81 -10.97
CA VAL A 257 9.02 -9.07 -11.91
C VAL A 257 10.17 -9.96 -12.36
N PRO A 258 10.43 -10.12 -13.67
CA PRO A 258 11.59 -10.87 -14.14
C PRO A 258 12.89 -10.15 -13.80
N VAL A 259 13.90 -10.94 -13.43
CA VAL A 259 15.30 -10.50 -13.33
C VAL A 259 15.99 -10.91 -14.64
N LEU A 260 16.33 -9.92 -15.46
CA LEU A 260 16.96 -10.14 -16.77
C LEU A 260 18.41 -10.55 -16.59
N ALA A 261 18.95 -11.26 -17.60
CA ALA A 261 20.29 -11.85 -17.52
C ALA A 261 21.41 -10.83 -17.25
N ASN A 262 21.23 -9.59 -17.70
CA ASN A 262 22.22 -8.52 -17.61
C ASN A 262 21.75 -7.35 -16.72
N ASP A 263 20.71 -7.56 -15.90
CA ASP A 263 20.23 -6.51 -15.01
C ASP A 263 21.32 -6.06 -14.03
N THR A 264 21.49 -4.74 -13.92
CA THR A 264 22.05 -4.11 -12.73
C THR A 264 21.02 -4.07 -11.60
N ALA A 265 21.48 -3.87 -10.37
CA ALA A 265 20.58 -3.74 -9.22
C ALA A 265 19.65 -2.52 -9.38
N GLU A 266 20.13 -1.45 -9.99
CA GLU A 266 19.40 -0.22 -10.27
C GLU A 266 18.29 -0.42 -11.31
N GLU A 267 18.55 -1.16 -12.39
CA GLU A 267 17.53 -1.50 -13.39
C GLU A 267 16.44 -2.40 -12.81
N LEU A 268 16.83 -3.41 -12.02
CA LEU A 268 15.88 -4.23 -11.29
C LEU A 268 15.07 -3.39 -10.30
N ALA A 269 15.72 -2.49 -9.55
CA ALA A 269 15.05 -1.60 -8.61
C ALA A 269 14.00 -0.72 -9.29
N ALA A 270 14.33 -0.13 -10.45
CA ALA A 270 13.39 0.67 -11.21
C ALA A 270 12.17 -0.14 -11.67
N ARG A 271 12.38 -1.38 -12.12
CA ARG A 271 11.30 -2.27 -12.55
C ARG A 271 10.40 -2.69 -11.38
N VAL A 272 11.00 -3.07 -10.25
CA VAL A 272 10.25 -3.39 -9.02
C VAL A 272 9.47 -2.18 -8.51
N LEU A 273 10.08 -0.98 -8.52
CA LEU A 273 9.45 0.25 -8.07
C LEU A 273 8.22 0.64 -8.91
N ASN A 274 8.23 0.35 -10.22
CA ASN A 274 7.05 0.54 -11.06
C ASN A 274 5.87 -0.33 -10.60
N GLU A 275 6.14 -1.61 -10.31
CA GLU A 275 5.11 -2.51 -9.77
C GLU A 275 4.70 -2.13 -8.35
N GLU A 276 5.61 -1.60 -7.52
CA GLU A 276 5.27 -1.10 -6.19
C GLU A 276 4.19 -0.02 -6.25
N HIS A 277 4.33 0.94 -7.16
CA HIS A 277 3.40 2.06 -7.28
C HIS A 277 1.99 1.60 -7.64
N GLN A 278 1.88 0.62 -8.53
CA GLN A 278 0.60 0.07 -8.97
C GLN A 278 -0.01 -0.80 -7.88
N LEU A 279 0.75 -1.78 -7.38
CA LEU A 279 0.28 -2.72 -6.39
C LEU A 279 -0.18 -2.02 -5.10
N TYR A 280 0.54 -0.99 -4.65
CA TYR A 280 0.16 -0.29 -3.43
C TYR A 280 -1.13 0.50 -3.59
N VAL A 281 -1.36 1.12 -4.76
CA VAL A 281 -2.63 1.80 -5.04
C VAL A 281 -3.78 0.79 -5.08
N GLU A 282 -3.61 -0.34 -5.77
CA GLU A 282 -4.63 -1.41 -5.86
C GLU A 282 -5.01 -1.97 -4.48
N VAL A 283 -4.01 -2.24 -3.63
CA VAL A 283 -4.26 -2.75 -2.28
C VAL A 283 -4.93 -1.69 -1.41
N VAL A 284 -4.51 -0.42 -1.49
CA VAL A 284 -5.15 0.67 -0.73
C VAL A 284 -6.59 0.87 -1.18
N GLU A 285 -6.90 0.71 -2.47
CA GLU A 285 -8.28 0.73 -2.97
C GLU A 285 -9.09 -0.38 -2.30
N ALA A 286 -8.58 -1.61 -2.31
CA ALA A 286 -9.23 -2.76 -1.68
C ALA A 286 -9.46 -2.58 -0.18
N LEU A 287 -8.50 -1.99 0.53
CA LEU A 287 -8.63 -1.65 1.94
C LEU A 287 -9.74 -0.62 2.16
N CYS A 288 -9.79 0.43 1.32
CA CYS A 288 -10.79 1.48 1.44
C CYS A 288 -12.21 1.00 1.11
N GLU A 289 -12.33 0.00 0.23
CA GLU A 289 -13.57 -0.63 -0.18
C GLU A 289 -13.94 -1.86 0.68
N GLU A 290 -13.19 -2.14 1.75
CA GLU A 290 -13.42 -3.26 2.67
C GLU A 290 -13.44 -4.64 1.99
N ARG A 291 -12.64 -4.82 0.93
CA ARG A 291 -12.55 -6.05 0.14
C ARG A 291 -11.50 -7.06 0.66
N VAL A 292 -10.83 -6.77 1.76
CA VAL A 292 -9.88 -7.71 2.38
C VAL A 292 -10.64 -8.68 3.28
N VAL A 293 -10.66 -9.95 2.88
CA VAL A 293 -11.29 -11.03 3.63
C VAL A 293 -10.25 -11.98 4.21
N TRP A 294 -10.64 -12.74 5.23
CA TRP A 294 -9.76 -13.72 5.87
C TRP A 294 -10.31 -15.12 5.66
N ARG A 295 -9.43 -16.01 5.21
CA ARG A 295 -9.69 -17.45 5.26
C ARG A 295 -9.70 -17.96 6.70
N GLU A 296 -10.29 -19.14 6.92
CA GLU A 296 -10.35 -19.78 8.23
C GLU A 296 -8.95 -20.04 8.83
N ASP A 297 -7.95 -20.28 7.99
CA ASP A 297 -6.55 -20.50 8.39
C ASP A 297 -5.77 -19.19 8.64
N GLY A 298 -6.44 -18.03 8.58
CA GLY A 298 -5.84 -16.74 8.85
C GLY A 298 -4.98 -16.19 7.70
N VAL A 299 -5.16 -16.69 6.47
CA VAL A 299 -4.58 -16.11 5.26
C VAL A 299 -5.51 -15.00 4.74
N PRO A 300 -5.01 -13.75 4.59
CA PRO A 300 -5.79 -12.67 4.02
C PRO A 300 -5.87 -12.82 2.48
N LEU A 301 -6.97 -12.38 1.91
CA LEU A 301 -7.21 -12.37 0.46
C LEU A 301 -7.88 -11.05 0.07
N ILE A 302 -7.68 -10.61 -1.17
CA ILE A 302 -8.40 -9.48 -1.74
C ILE A 302 -9.51 -10.01 -2.64
N GLN A 303 -10.76 -9.69 -2.29
CA GLN A 303 -11.91 -9.98 -3.15
C GLN A 303 -11.86 -9.10 -4.41
N SER A 304 -12.08 -9.72 -5.58
CA SER A 304 -12.13 -9.02 -6.86
C SER A 304 -13.33 -8.07 -6.92
N LYS A 305 -13.11 -6.90 -7.51
CA LYS A 305 -14.15 -5.88 -7.75
C LYS A 305 -15.10 -6.30 -8.88
N GLU A 306 -14.61 -7.09 -9.84
CA GLU A 306 -15.36 -7.52 -11.02
C GLU A 306 -16.16 -8.80 -10.74
N ASN A 307 -15.62 -9.71 -9.93
CA ASN A 307 -16.26 -10.96 -9.58
C ASN A 307 -16.13 -11.22 -8.07
N PRO A 308 -17.21 -11.04 -7.27
CA PRO A 308 -17.18 -11.27 -5.83
C PRO A 308 -16.81 -12.69 -5.40
N ASN A 309 -16.82 -13.66 -6.32
CA ASN A 309 -16.39 -15.04 -6.05
C ASN A 309 -14.91 -15.29 -6.35
N GLU A 310 -14.19 -14.30 -6.89
CA GLU A 310 -12.76 -14.38 -7.17
C GLU A 310 -11.95 -13.61 -6.14
N PHE A 311 -10.78 -14.16 -5.83
CA PHE A 311 -9.85 -13.62 -4.84
C PHE A 311 -8.43 -13.69 -5.39
N TRP A 312 -7.60 -12.75 -4.98
CA TRP A 312 -6.18 -12.68 -5.34
C TRP A 312 -5.31 -12.20 -4.18
#